data_AF-A0A933G8B1-F1
#
_entry.id   AF-A0A933G8B1-F1
#
_cell.length_a   1.000
_cell.length_b   1.000
_cell.length_c   1.000
_cell.angle_alpha   90.00
_cell.angle_beta   90.00
_cell.angle_gamma   90.00
#
_symmetry.space_group_name_H-M   'P 1'
#
loop_
_entity.id
_entity.type
_entity.pdbx_description
1 polymer ?
#
loop_
_entity_poly.entity_id
_entity_poly.type
_entity_poly.pdbx_seq_one_letter_code
_entity_poly.pdbx_strand_id
1 'polypeptide(L)'
;MRVIRRHSPAARWPMRPLGLIVLLSLAGCGGRWRSAIKAVQSQPAVQESGIEPYLRATRVGRWTYECREVGRGDIAPRTYVREANLLGTMEGKLLGREFLPIEQYLRLPPTATAPAEANPPQAPLKGGTAFMFELTEPIDPYPPELAAGQPITSTSPIRYYDYDGRLLSQGTLTRTAQIEGVEEVECPAGRFPDCLRLRVDFTLHLPWLIRLDWSSYLWLSTQVGEVRRLEHMSGWFWILWFSGTHEYLLVSSEVPAAGPGAGRTPPPRWRYGAVVLNRAIPRPQIGGLVVDFTTSPASAPATAPPDSPATAPVRQGLGTFPVHAFGL
;
A
#
# COMPACT_ATOMS: atom_id res chain seq x y z
N MET A 1 46.49 23.38 -35.57
CA MET A 1 45.32 22.81 -34.87
C MET A 1 45.80 22.12 -33.59
N ARG A 2 45.52 22.69 -32.42
CA ARG A 2 45.92 22.14 -31.11
C ARG A 2 44.71 21.47 -30.46
N VAL A 3 44.81 20.17 -30.23
CA VAL A 3 43.79 19.38 -29.51
C VAL A 3 44.00 19.60 -28.01
N ILE A 4 43.04 20.26 -27.35
CA ILE A 4 43.01 20.43 -25.90
C ILE A 4 42.24 19.24 -25.31
N ARG A 5 42.95 18.26 -24.73
CA ARG A 5 42.34 17.24 -23.86
C ARG A 5 42.00 17.89 -22.52
N ARG A 6 40.72 18.01 -22.18
CA ARG A 6 40.25 18.31 -20.83
C ARG A 6 40.21 17.01 -20.02
N HIS A 7 41.05 16.91 -18.99
CA HIS A 7 40.89 15.93 -17.93
C HIS A 7 39.90 16.46 -16.90
N SER A 8 38.78 15.75 -16.74
CA SER A 8 37.84 15.98 -15.63
C SER A 8 38.44 15.37 -14.35
N PRO A 9 38.54 16.11 -13.23
CA PRO A 9 38.97 15.52 -11.97
C PRO A 9 37.83 14.70 -11.37
N ALA A 10 38.14 13.45 -11.00
CA ALA A 10 37.27 12.59 -10.22
C ALA A 10 36.94 13.25 -8.88
N ALA A 11 35.65 13.50 -8.62
CA ALA A 11 35.17 13.99 -7.33
C ALA A 11 35.38 12.90 -6.27
N ARG A 12 36.46 13.03 -5.50
CA ARG A 12 36.69 12.26 -4.27
C ARG A 12 35.77 12.79 -3.19
N TRP A 13 34.76 12.01 -2.81
CA TRP A 13 33.96 12.26 -1.62
C TRP A 13 34.80 11.92 -0.39
N PRO A 14 35.05 12.85 0.54
CA PRO A 14 35.75 12.54 1.78
C PRO A 14 34.82 11.70 2.68
N MET A 15 35.11 10.41 2.81
CA MET A 15 34.59 9.61 3.92
C MET A 15 35.19 10.17 5.21
N ARG A 16 34.38 10.87 6.01
CA ARG A 16 34.71 11.14 7.41
C ARG A 16 34.38 9.87 8.22
N PRO A 17 35.24 9.43 9.14
CA PRO A 17 34.93 8.31 10.01
C PRO A 17 33.73 8.67 10.91
N LEU A 18 32.69 7.86 10.82
CA LEU A 18 31.56 7.85 11.75
C LEU A 18 32.07 7.45 13.13
N GLY A 19 32.41 8.46 13.93
CA GLY A 19 32.63 8.32 15.36
C GLY A 19 31.33 7.88 16.05
N LEU A 20 31.44 6.75 16.72
CA LEU A 20 30.50 6.15 17.67
C LEU A 20 29.78 7.20 18.54
N ILE A 21 28.47 7.39 18.32
CA ILE A 21 27.54 7.93 19.31
C ILE A 21 26.46 6.87 19.53
N VAL A 22 26.77 5.93 20.42
CA VAL A 22 25.81 5.00 21.02
C VAL A 22 25.71 5.42 22.48
N LEU A 23 24.74 6.29 22.81
CA LEU A 23 24.24 6.53 24.17
C LEU A 23 23.21 7.68 24.09
N LEU A 24 21.93 7.33 23.93
CA LEU A 24 20.72 8.09 24.35
C LEU A 24 19.46 7.40 23.78
N SER A 25 19.09 6.24 24.33
CA SER A 25 17.87 5.52 23.93
C SER A 25 17.05 4.97 25.11
N LEU A 26 17.16 5.57 26.31
CA LEU A 26 16.43 5.12 27.51
C LEU A 26 15.47 6.14 28.14
N ALA A 27 15.05 7.18 27.41
CA ALA A 27 13.96 8.06 27.83
C ALA A 27 12.92 8.25 26.72
N GLY A 28 12.56 7.16 26.03
CA GLY A 28 11.43 7.14 25.11
C GLY A 28 10.14 7.04 25.91
N CYS A 29 9.45 8.17 26.09
CA CYS A 29 8.10 8.25 26.64
C CYS A 29 7.16 7.28 25.89
N GLY A 30 6.99 6.08 26.43
CA GLY A 30 5.91 5.15 26.10
C GLY A 30 4.57 5.67 26.61
N GLY A 31 4.24 6.93 26.27
CA GLY A 31 2.90 7.45 26.44
C GLY A 31 1.97 6.51 25.70
N ARG A 32 1.19 5.73 26.46
CA ARG A 32 0.13 4.87 25.95
C ARG A 32 -0.82 5.75 25.16
N TRP A 33 -0.56 5.90 23.86
CA TRP A 33 -1.46 6.50 22.91
C TRP A 33 -2.58 5.47 22.66
N ARG A 34 -3.44 5.29 23.67
CA ARG A 34 -4.81 4.90 23.42
C ARG A 34 -5.47 6.13 22.83
N SER A 35 -5.38 6.23 21.51
CA SER A 35 -6.03 7.25 20.71
C SER A 35 -7.43 7.50 21.26
N ALA A 36 -7.77 8.75 21.49
CA ALA A 36 -9.16 9.20 21.49
C ALA A 36 -9.75 9.13 20.07
N ILE A 37 -9.48 8.04 19.33
CA ILE A 37 -10.45 7.53 18.36
C ILE A 37 -11.54 7.01 19.28
N LYS A 38 -12.55 7.85 19.56
CA LYS A 38 -13.78 7.37 20.17
C LYS A 38 -14.13 6.09 19.41
N ALA A 39 -14.20 4.97 20.12
CA ALA A 39 -14.80 3.77 19.58
C ALA A 39 -16.18 4.22 19.09
N VAL A 40 -16.30 4.41 17.78
CA VAL A 40 -17.54 4.83 17.17
C VAL A 40 -18.50 3.70 17.52
N GLN A 41 -19.56 4.04 18.24
CA GLN A 41 -20.65 3.11 18.47
C GLN A 41 -21.15 2.70 17.09
N SER A 42 -20.80 1.49 16.68
CA SER A 42 -21.24 0.89 15.44
C SER A 42 -22.77 0.90 15.45
N GLN A 43 -23.39 1.73 14.60
CA GLN A 43 -24.81 1.62 14.36
C GLN A 43 -25.10 0.25 13.70
N PRO A 44 -26.23 -0.39 14.05
CA PRO A 44 -26.52 -1.75 13.61
C PRO A 44 -26.82 -1.83 12.11
N ALA A 45 -26.38 -2.96 11.54
CA ALA A 45 -26.68 -3.54 10.22
C ALA A 45 -26.60 -2.62 9.01
N VAL A 46 -25.38 -2.54 8.44
CA VAL A 46 -25.14 -2.11 7.06
C VAL A 46 -26.07 -2.90 6.12
N GLN A 47 -26.83 -2.13 5.35
CA GLN A 47 -27.65 -2.55 4.21
C GLN A 47 -26.85 -3.47 3.27
N GLU A 48 -27.46 -4.56 2.78
CA GLU A 48 -26.84 -5.60 1.91
C GLU A 48 -26.22 -5.08 0.59
N SER A 49 -26.25 -3.77 0.34
CA SER A 49 -25.46 -3.13 -0.69
C SER A 49 -23.97 -3.36 -0.41
N GLY A 50 -23.38 -4.34 -1.10
CA GLY A 50 -21.94 -4.62 -1.04
C GLY A 50 -21.09 -3.39 -1.35
N ILE A 51 -19.77 -3.50 -1.20
CA ILE A 51 -18.82 -2.37 -1.32
C ILE A 51 -18.75 -1.75 -2.74
N GLU A 52 -19.24 -2.45 -3.76
CA GLU A 52 -19.06 -2.10 -5.17
C GLU A 52 -19.52 -0.68 -5.56
N PRO A 53 -20.71 -0.17 -5.14
CA PRO A 53 -21.14 1.18 -5.49
C PRO A 53 -20.19 2.26 -4.96
N TYR A 54 -19.63 2.04 -3.77
CA TYR A 54 -18.64 2.93 -3.17
C TYR A 54 -17.32 2.91 -3.95
N LEU A 55 -16.84 1.72 -4.30
CA LEU A 55 -15.59 1.59 -5.07
C LEU A 55 -15.73 2.19 -6.45
N ARG A 56 -16.87 2.01 -7.12
CA ARG A 56 -17.13 2.54 -8.46
C ARG A 56 -16.88 4.05 -8.52
N ALA A 57 -17.35 4.78 -7.53
CA ALA A 57 -17.17 6.24 -7.45
C ALA A 57 -15.71 6.65 -7.23
N THR A 58 -14.83 5.76 -6.75
CA THR A 58 -13.39 6.04 -6.52
C THR A 58 -12.48 5.69 -7.70
N ARG A 59 -13.00 5.08 -8.77
CA ARG A 59 -12.16 4.49 -9.84
C ARG A 59 -11.60 5.52 -10.80
N VAL A 60 -12.42 6.49 -11.18
CA VAL A 60 -12.05 7.51 -12.17
C VAL A 60 -12.53 8.85 -11.65
N GLY A 61 -11.62 9.81 -11.62
CA GLY A 61 -11.93 11.16 -11.18
C GLY A 61 -10.72 11.87 -10.62
N ARG A 62 -10.99 13.07 -10.12
CA ARG A 62 -10.01 13.94 -9.48
C ARG A 62 -10.59 14.42 -8.15
N TRP A 63 -9.80 14.30 -7.09
CA TRP A 63 -10.17 14.71 -5.74
C TRP A 63 -9.15 15.70 -5.20
N THR A 64 -9.64 16.83 -4.73
CA THR A 64 -8.84 17.83 -4.04
C THR A 64 -9.15 17.78 -2.56
N TYR A 65 -8.12 17.61 -1.74
CA TYR A 65 -8.22 17.51 -0.29
C TYR A 65 -7.47 18.65 0.40
N GLU A 66 -7.93 18.98 1.60
CA GLU A 66 -7.10 19.59 2.63
C GLU A 66 -6.41 18.50 3.44
N CYS A 67 -5.08 18.45 3.35
CA CYS A 67 -4.22 17.57 4.13
C CYS A 67 -3.73 18.28 5.40
N ARG A 68 -3.91 17.66 6.56
CA ARG A 68 -3.54 18.16 7.88
C ARG A 68 -2.73 17.13 8.64
N GLU A 69 -1.70 17.57 9.38
CA GLU A 69 -0.96 16.70 10.30
C GLU A 69 -1.71 16.66 11.64
N VAL A 70 -2.19 15.48 12.05
CA VAL A 70 -2.96 15.34 13.29
C VAL A 70 -2.05 15.53 14.49
N GLY A 71 -2.46 16.36 15.45
CA GLY A 71 -1.67 16.71 16.64
C GLY A 71 -0.73 17.89 16.47
N ARG A 72 -0.76 18.59 15.32
CA ARG A 72 -0.09 19.89 15.11
C ARG A 72 -1.06 20.94 14.59
N GLY A 73 -1.66 21.69 15.52
CA GLY A 73 -2.58 22.79 15.17
C GLY A 73 -1.89 24.02 14.59
N ASP A 74 -0.55 24.09 14.64
CA ASP A 74 0.27 25.22 14.17
C ASP A 74 0.57 25.17 12.66
N ILE A 75 0.38 24.02 12.01
CA ILE A 75 0.67 23.85 10.58
C ILE A 75 -0.60 24.07 9.78
N ALA A 76 -0.57 25.06 8.87
CA ALA A 76 -1.67 25.30 7.94
C ALA A 76 -1.96 24.07 7.07
N PRO A 77 -3.25 23.74 6.82
CA PRO A 77 -3.63 22.69 5.88
C PRO A 77 -2.99 22.91 4.50
N ARG A 78 -2.64 21.81 3.83
CA ARG A 78 -2.07 21.84 2.48
C ARG A 78 -3.04 21.25 1.50
N THR A 79 -3.13 21.83 0.31
CA THR A 79 -3.85 21.19 -0.79
C THR A 79 -3.12 19.91 -1.21
N TYR A 80 -3.86 18.82 -1.28
CA TYR A 80 -3.39 17.54 -1.78
C TYR A 80 -4.37 17.04 -2.84
N VAL A 81 -3.88 16.66 -4.01
CA VAL A 81 -4.75 16.26 -5.12
C VAL A 81 -4.47 14.82 -5.49
N ARG A 82 -5.52 14.03 -5.71
CA ARG A 82 -5.46 12.68 -6.26
C ARG A 82 -6.20 12.67 -7.58
N GLU A 83 -5.64 11.96 -8.55
CA GLU A 83 -6.28 11.65 -9.81
C GLU A 83 -6.22 10.14 -10.02
N ALA A 84 -7.33 9.57 -10.48
CA ALA A 84 -7.40 8.16 -10.83
C ALA A 84 -8.06 8.01 -12.19
N ASN A 85 -7.58 7.05 -12.96
CA ASN A 85 -8.14 6.64 -14.23
C ASN A 85 -8.09 5.12 -14.36
N LEU A 86 -8.40 4.59 -15.54
CA LEU A 86 -8.44 3.14 -15.76
C LEU A 86 -7.06 2.47 -15.71
N LEU A 87 -5.98 3.23 -15.88
CA LEU A 87 -4.61 2.73 -15.95
C LEU A 87 -3.88 2.84 -14.62
N GLY A 88 -4.29 3.76 -13.75
CA GLY A 88 -3.58 3.99 -12.49
C GLY A 88 -4.13 5.13 -11.65
N THR A 89 -3.40 5.43 -10.58
CA THR A 89 -3.65 6.63 -9.76
C THR A 89 -2.36 7.41 -9.60
N MET A 90 -2.50 8.73 -9.48
CA MET A 90 -1.41 9.66 -9.21
C MET A 90 -1.85 10.69 -8.18
N GLU A 91 -0.97 10.98 -7.22
CA GLU A 91 -1.30 11.82 -6.08
C GLU A 91 -0.21 12.84 -5.75
N GLY A 92 -0.63 13.92 -5.10
CA GLY A 92 0.22 14.94 -4.51
C GLY A 92 1.11 15.63 -5.54
N LYS A 93 2.39 15.81 -5.20
CA LYS A 93 3.37 16.54 -6.03
C LYS A 93 3.81 15.80 -7.29
N LEU A 94 3.39 14.54 -7.46
CA LEU A 94 3.62 13.78 -8.68
C LEU A 94 2.61 14.12 -9.77
N LEU A 95 1.45 14.67 -9.39
CA LEU A 95 0.40 15.07 -10.32
C LEU A 95 0.91 16.06 -11.38
N GLY A 96 0.50 15.85 -12.63
CA GLY A 96 0.89 16.67 -13.78
C GLY A 96 2.30 16.40 -14.30
N ARG A 97 3.04 15.45 -13.71
CA ARG A 97 4.29 14.96 -14.29
C ARG A 97 4.00 13.86 -15.29
N GLU A 98 4.72 13.85 -16.39
CA GLU A 98 4.63 12.79 -17.38
C GLU A 98 5.34 11.54 -16.87
N PHE A 99 4.58 10.45 -16.68
CA PHE A 99 5.11 9.15 -16.31
C PHE A 99 4.87 8.15 -17.45
N LEU A 100 5.94 7.50 -17.91
CA LEU A 100 5.86 6.16 -18.48
C LEU A 100 5.37 5.16 -17.40
N PRO A 101 4.83 3.99 -17.80
CA PRO A 101 4.60 2.88 -16.88
C PRO A 101 5.83 2.61 -16.01
N ILE A 102 5.63 2.44 -14.71
CA ILE A 102 6.68 2.38 -13.70
C ILE A 102 7.68 1.26 -13.99
N GLU A 103 7.21 0.14 -14.53
CA GLU A 103 8.06 -0.99 -14.94
C GLU A 103 9.17 -0.59 -15.93
N GLN A 104 8.96 0.45 -16.75
CA GLN A 104 9.95 0.91 -17.73
C GLN A 104 11.13 1.67 -17.09
N TYR A 105 10.99 2.11 -15.84
CA TYR A 105 12.10 2.70 -15.08
C TYR A 105 12.92 1.66 -14.33
N LEU A 106 12.40 0.44 -14.15
CA LEU A 106 13.04 -0.58 -13.34
C LEU A 106 14.15 -1.27 -14.13
N ARG A 107 15.35 -1.34 -13.53
CA ARG A 107 16.45 -2.14 -14.06
C ARG A 107 16.23 -3.57 -13.61
N LEU A 108 15.64 -4.37 -14.48
CA LEU A 108 15.58 -5.80 -14.28
C LEU A 108 17.02 -6.38 -14.29
N PRO A 109 17.31 -7.42 -13.50
CA PRO A 109 18.60 -8.09 -13.56
C PRO A 109 18.91 -8.48 -15.01
N PRO A 110 20.13 -8.24 -15.51
CA PRO A 110 20.46 -8.58 -16.89
C PRO A 110 20.27 -10.07 -17.09
N THR A 111 19.36 -10.45 -18.00
CA THR A 111 19.31 -11.81 -18.53
C THR A 111 20.66 -12.06 -19.24
N ALA A 112 21.26 -13.23 -19.06
CA ALA A 112 22.63 -13.54 -19.50
C ALA A 112 22.95 -13.30 -21.00
N THR A 113 21.94 -12.99 -21.81
CA THR A 113 22.00 -12.77 -23.25
C THR A 113 21.62 -11.35 -23.69
N ALA A 114 21.28 -10.44 -22.78
CA ALA A 114 20.88 -9.09 -23.17
C ALA A 114 22.12 -8.23 -23.53
N PRO A 115 22.18 -7.63 -24.74
CA PRO A 115 23.20 -6.63 -25.06
C PRO A 115 23.12 -5.48 -24.05
N ALA A 116 24.26 -4.82 -23.78
CA ALA A 116 24.36 -3.69 -22.86
C ALA A 116 23.29 -2.64 -23.18
N GLU A 117 22.20 -2.68 -22.43
CA GLU A 117 20.98 -1.97 -22.76
C GLU A 117 21.16 -0.47 -22.47
N ALA A 118 20.47 0.35 -23.27
CA ALA A 118 20.42 1.79 -23.05
C ALA A 118 20.05 2.09 -21.59
N ASN A 119 20.65 3.14 -21.01
CA ASN A 119 20.27 3.57 -19.66
C ASN A 119 18.74 3.74 -19.61
N PRO A 120 18.04 3.11 -18.64
CA PRO A 120 16.60 3.27 -18.53
C PRO A 120 16.26 4.76 -18.36
N PRO A 121 15.06 5.17 -18.77
CA PRO A 121 14.58 6.51 -18.49
C PRO A 121 14.63 6.78 -16.98
N GLN A 122 14.77 8.04 -16.58
CA GLN A 122 14.70 8.42 -15.17
C GLN A 122 13.26 8.78 -14.80
N ALA A 123 12.73 8.18 -13.74
CA ALA A 123 11.42 8.54 -13.22
C ALA A 123 11.44 9.98 -12.68
N PRO A 124 10.40 10.80 -12.92
CA PRO A 124 10.36 12.19 -12.48
C PRO A 124 10.01 12.30 -10.98
N LEU A 125 10.78 11.68 -10.10
CA LEU A 125 10.50 11.59 -8.65
C LEU A 125 11.25 12.64 -7.80
N LYS A 126 11.83 13.67 -8.43
CA LYS A 126 12.61 14.71 -7.73
C LYS A 126 11.78 15.45 -6.66
N GLY A 127 12.45 15.84 -5.58
CA GLY A 127 11.89 16.71 -4.53
C GLY A 127 11.54 16.03 -3.20
N GLY A 128 12.14 14.87 -2.88
CA GLY A 128 11.98 14.20 -1.59
C GLY A 128 12.68 12.84 -1.53
N THR A 129 12.52 12.11 -0.43
CA THR A 129 12.92 10.69 -0.37
C THR A 129 11.94 9.90 -1.22
N ALA A 130 12.41 9.34 -2.32
CA ALA A 130 11.59 8.64 -3.30
C ALA A 130 12.04 7.19 -3.48
N PHE A 131 11.09 6.33 -3.80
CA PHE A 131 11.35 4.94 -4.14
C PHE A 131 10.29 4.38 -5.05
N MET A 132 10.67 3.34 -5.79
CA MET A 132 9.77 2.56 -6.62
C MET A 132 9.61 1.17 -6.04
N PHE A 133 8.48 0.53 -6.32
CA PHE A 133 8.21 -0.82 -5.88
C PHE A 133 7.53 -1.66 -6.97
N GLU A 134 7.72 -2.97 -6.84
CA GLU A 134 7.00 -4.00 -7.57
C GLU A 134 6.40 -4.98 -6.56
N LEU A 135 5.10 -5.26 -6.69
CA LEU A 135 4.43 -6.38 -6.04
C LEU A 135 4.44 -7.55 -7.00
N THR A 136 5.12 -8.63 -6.63
CA THR A 136 5.24 -9.84 -7.46
C THR A 136 3.87 -10.42 -7.75
N GLU A 137 3.01 -10.44 -6.73
CA GLU A 137 1.59 -10.71 -6.87
C GLU A 137 0.80 -9.40 -6.71
N PRO A 138 0.03 -8.98 -7.73
CA PRO A 138 -0.72 -7.73 -7.63
C PRO A 138 -1.75 -7.75 -6.51
N ILE A 139 -1.83 -6.68 -5.72
CA ILE A 139 -2.79 -6.56 -4.60
C ILE A 139 -3.87 -5.55 -4.97
N ASP A 140 -5.14 -5.93 -4.84
CA ASP A 140 -6.23 -4.96 -4.83
C ASP A 140 -6.25 -4.27 -3.45
N PRO A 141 -6.10 -2.94 -3.33
CA PRO A 141 -6.19 -2.29 -2.01
C PRO A 141 -7.59 -2.44 -1.38
N TYR A 142 -8.65 -2.58 -2.18
CA TYR A 142 -10.05 -2.58 -1.77
C TYR A 142 -10.85 -3.72 -2.43
N PRO A 143 -10.73 -4.97 -1.94
CA PRO A 143 -11.30 -6.14 -2.61
C PRO A 143 -12.82 -6.03 -2.69
N PRO A 144 -13.44 -6.25 -3.86
CA PRO A 144 -14.89 -6.15 -4.03
C PRO A 144 -15.67 -7.19 -3.23
N GLU A 145 -15.04 -8.30 -2.84
CA GLU A 145 -15.61 -9.35 -2.00
C GLU A 145 -15.63 -9.01 -0.49
N LEU A 146 -15.18 -7.81 -0.08
CA LEU A 146 -15.24 -7.37 1.31
C LEU A 146 -16.69 -7.38 1.83
N ALA A 147 -16.88 -8.06 2.96
CA ALA A 147 -18.13 -8.07 3.72
C ALA A 147 -17.94 -7.43 5.11
N ALA A 148 -19.01 -6.88 5.67
CA ALA A 148 -18.99 -6.29 7.00
C ALA A 148 -18.55 -7.31 8.06
N GLY A 149 -17.59 -6.92 8.90
CA GLY A 149 -17.06 -7.78 9.96
C GLY A 149 -16.15 -8.93 9.49
N GLN A 150 -15.88 -9.05 8.19
CA GLN A 150 -15.02 -10.10 7.63
C GLN A 150 -13.76 -9.46 7.02
N PRO A 151 -12.66 -9.32 7.78
CA PRO A 151 -11.42 -8.77 7.25
C PRO A 151 -10.80 -9.73 6.21
N ILE A 152 -10.30 -9.17 5.11
CA ILE A 152 -9.59 -9.91 4.07
C ILE A 152 -8.11 -9.55 4.13
N THR A 153 -7.25 -10.56 4.24
CA THR A 153 -5.79 -10.40 4.28
C THR A 153 -5.14 -11.02 3.06
N SER A 154 -4.19 -10.32 2.46
CA SER A 154 -3.33 -10.82 1.39
C SER A 154 -1.88 -10.45 1.66
N THR A 155 -0.93 -11.30 1.27
CA THR A 155 0.50 -11.00 1.34
C THR A 155 1.13 -11.17 -0.03
N SER A 156 1.99 -10.24 -0.43
CA SER A 156 2.73 -10.30 -1.70
C SER A 156 4.21 -10.04 -1.46
N PRO A 157 5.12 -10.78 -2.13
CA PRO A 157 6.52 -10.41 -2.18
C PRO A 157 6.68 -9.06 -2.87
N ILE A 158 7.38 -8.14 -2.21
CA ILE A 158 7.65 -6.80 -2.72
C ILE A 158 9.14 -6.64 -3.04
N ARG A 159 9.44 -6.03 -4.19
CA ARG A 159 10.78 -5.57 -4.56
C ARG A 159 10.82 -4.06 -4.49
N TYR A 160 11.86 -3.51 -3.89
CA TYR A 160 12.06 -2.09 -3.66
C TYR A 160 13.25 -1.60 -4.46
N TYR A 161 13.06 -0.53 -5.22
CA TYR A 161 14.03 0.05 -6.13
C TYR A 161 14.34 1.49 -5.73
N ASP A 162 15.59 1.90 -5.96
CA ASP A 162 15.99 3.30 -5.81
C ASP A 162 15.43 4.19 -6.93
N TYR A 163 15.76 5.47 -6.87
CA TYR A 163 15.37 6.47 -7.87
C TYR A 163 15.88 6.15 -9.30
N ASP A 164 17.00 5.44 -9.42
CA ASP A 164 17.61 5.07 -10.71
C ASP A 164 17.11 3.71 -11.23
N GLY A 165 16.11 3.13 -10.55
CA GLY A 165 15.52 1.84 -10.90
C GLY A 165 16.33 0.63 -10.47
N ARG A 166 17.35 0.80 -9.62
CA ARG A 166 18.18 -0.33 -9.16
C ARG A 166 17.51 -1.00 -7.97
N LEU A 167 17.48 -2.33 -7.98
CA LEU A 167 16.97 -3.11 -6.87
C LEU A 167 17.82 -2.84 -5.61
N LEU A 168 17.19 -2.37 -4.54
CA LEU A 168 17.83 -2.13 -3.25
C LEU A 168 17.53 -3.24 -2.24
N SER A 169 16.28 -3.71 -2.21
CA SER A 169 15.84 -4.70 -1.22
C SER A 169 14.63 -5.46 -1.73
N GLN A 170 14.37 -6.60 -1.10
CA GLN A 170 13.15 -7.38 -1.28
C GLN A 170 12.54 -7.67 0.08
N GLY A 171 11.26 -8.03 0.12
CA GLY A 171 10.59 -8.37 1.36
C GLY A 171 9.13 -8.70 1.14
N THR A 172 8.28 -8.37 2.11
CA THR A 172 6.85 -8.70 2.09
C THR A 172 5.99 -7.48 2.35
N LEU A 173 4.92 -7.34 1.57
CA LEU A 173 3.81 -6.44 1.86
C LEU A 173 2.59 -7.28 2.22
N THR A 174 2.15 -7.18 3.47
CA THR A 174 0.87 -7.74 3.92
C THR A 174 -0.16 -6.62 3.95
N ARG A 175 -1.36 -6.90 3.48
CA ARG A 175 -2.49 -5.98 3.46
C ARG A 175 -3.68 -6.65 4.11
N THR A 176 -4.33 -5.99 5.06
CA THR A 176 -5.60 -6.40 5.67
C THR A 176 -6.63 -5.30 5.47
N ALA A 177 -7.75 -5.61 4.82
CA ALA A 177 -8.83 -4.66 4.58
C ALA A 177 -10.12 -5.10 5.30
N GLN A 178 -10.87 -4.16 5.86
CA GLN A 178 -12.07 -4.43 6.63
C GLN A 178 -13.07 -3.27 6.55
N ILE A 179 -14.35 -3.59 6.34
CA ILE A 179 -15.45 -2.64 6.52
C ILE A 179 -15.71 -2.47 8.03
N GLU A 180 -15.55 -1.25 8.55
CA GLU A 180 -15.79 -0.93 9.96
C GLU A 180 -17.23 -0.48 10.23
N GLY A 181 -17.90 0.12 9.25
CA GLY A 181 -19.27 0.56 9.38
C GLY A 181 -19.67 1.59 8.33
N VAL A 182 -20.81 2.22 8.56
CA VAL A 182 -21.31 3.35 7.76
C VAL A 182 -21.54 4.51 8.72
N GLU A 183 -21.07 5.70 8.35
CA GLU A 183 -21.31 6.91 9.13
C GLU A 183 -21.43 8.13 8.22
N GLU A 184 -22.04 9.18 8.73
CA GLU A 184 -22.10 10.47 8.04
C GLU A 184 -20.76 11.21 8.19
N VAL A 185 -20.34 11.89 7.13
CA VAL A 185 -19.10 12.68 7.12
C VAL A 185 -19.39 14.12 6.73
N GLU A 186 -18.94 15.06 7.58
CA GLU A 186 -18.89 16.49 7.27
C GLU A 186 -17.44 16.89 6.95
N CYS A 187 -17.25 17.57 5.82
CA CYS A 187 -15.95 18.07 5.36
C CYS A 187 -16.13 19.38 4.58
N PRO A 188 -15.05 20.05 4.12
CA PRO A 188 -15.16 21.31 3.37
C PRO A 188 -16.04 21.23 2.11
N ALA A 189 -16.11 20.07 1.46
CA ALA A 189 -16.98 19.84 0.29
C ALA A 189 -18.48 19.74 0.63
N GLY A 190 -18.84 19.64 1.91
CA GLY A 190 -20.23 19.52 2.37
C GLY A 190 -20.43 18.32 3.30
N ARG A 191 -21.69 17.86 3.36
CA ARG A 191 -22.13 16.75 4.21
C ARG A 191 -22.53 15.57 3.34
N PHE A 192 -21.98 14.40 3.66
CA PHE A 192 -22.17 13.17 2.92
C PHE A 192 -22.81 12.11 3.83
N PRO A 193 -24.11 11.80 3.65
CA PRO A 193 -24.75 10.73 4.38
C PRO A 193 -24.19 9.37 3.94
N ASP A 194 -24.35 8.37 4.78
CA ASP A 194 -24.11 6.96 4.47
C ASP A 194 -22.72 6.66 3.87
N CYS A 195 -21.65 7.28 4.40
CA CYS A 195 -20.31 6.97 3.94
C CYS A 195 -19.82 5.64 4.53
N LEU A 196 -19.41 4.73 3.67
CA LEU A 196 -18.78 3.48 4.07
C LEU A 196 -17.38 3.76 4.63
N ARG A 197 -17.16 3.38 5.89
CA ARG A 197 -15.85 3.43 6.52
C ARG A 197 -15.10 2.13 6.31
N LEU A 198 -14.00 2.22 5.58
CA LEU A 198 -13.09 1.13 5.26
C LEU A 198 -11.76 1.35 6.00
N ARG A 199 -11.26 0.32 6.69
CA ARG A 199 -9.91 0.29 7.22
C ARG A 199 -9.04 -0.61 6.35
N VAL A 200 -7.86 -0.12 5.99
CA VAL A 200 -6.82 -0.87 5.28
C VAL A 200 -5.51 -0.73 6.02
N ASP A 201 -5.00 -1.83 6.53
CA ASP A 201 -3.69 -1.92 7.16
C ASP A 201 -2.69 -2.52 6.18
N PHE A 202 -1.54 -1.90 6.04
CA PHE A 202 -0.37 -2.39 5.33
C PHE A 202 0.77 -2.63 6.31
N THR A 203 1.37 -3.82 6.27
CA THR A 203 2.62 -4.12 6.95
C THR A 203 3.68 -4.40 5.89
N LEU A 204 4.61 -3.47 5.73
CA LEU A 204 5.78 -3.61 4.88
C LEU A 204 6.97 -4.06 5.73
N HIS A 205 7.60 -5.16 5.32
CA HIS A 205 8.82 -5.65 5.94
C HIS A 205 9.89 -5.89 4.88
N LEU A 206 10.92 -5.04 4.87
CA LEU A 206 12.14 -5.20 4.08
C LEU A 206 13.27 -5.54 5.06
N PRO A 207 13.82 -6.77 5.06
CA PRO A 207 14.86 -7.17 5.99
C PRO A 207 16.03 -6.17 5.98
N TRP A 208 16.50 -5.82 7.18
CA TRP A 208 17.61 -4.88 7.42
C TRP A 208 17.38 -3.42 7.03
N LEU A 209 16.29 -3.08 6.33
CA LEU A 209 16.04 -1.73 5.83
C LEU A 209 14.90 -1.03 6.57
N ILE A 210 13.69 -1.57 6.48
CA ILE A 210 12.49 -0.92 7.01
C ILE A 210 11.43 -1.93 7.45
N ARG A 211 10.80 -1.63 8.59
CA ARG A 211 9.49 -2.15 8.96
C ARG A 211 8.54 -0.98 9.04
N LEU A 212 7.49 -0.97 8.22
CA LEU A 212 6.49 0.08 8.16
C LEU A 212 5.12 -0.53 8.38
N ASP A 213 4.43 -0.06 9.41
CA ASP A 213 3.02 -0.31 9.66
C ASP A 213 2.24 0.95 9.23
N TRP A 214 1.39 0.81 8.22
CA TRP A 214 0.59 1.89 7.65
C TRP A 214 -0.89 1.53 7.69
N SER A 215 -1.65 2.19 8.57
CA SER A 215 -3.10 2.09 8.64
C SER A 215 -3.75 3.25 7.90
N SER A 216 -4.73 2.96 7.05
CA SER A 216 -5.53 3.95 6.34
C SER A 216 -7.01 3.72 6.63
N TYR A 217 -7.70 4.74 7.10
CA TYR A 217 -9.16 4.75 7.23
C TYR A 217 -9.72 5.63 6.12
N LEU A 218 -10.60 5.08 5.30
CA LEU A 218 -11.24 5.76 4.19
C LEU A 218 -12.74 5.85 4.45
N TRP A 219 -13.32 7.00 4.15
CA TRP A 219 -14.77 7.18 4.09
C TRP A 219 -15.17 7.35 2.64
N LEU A 220 -15.98 6.43 2.15
CA LEU A 220 -16.39 6.37 0.76
C LEU A 220 -17.87 6.71 0.65
N SER A 221 -18.20 7.70 -0.18
CA SER A 221 -19.56 8.02 -0.61
C SER A 221 -19.84 7.34 -1.96
N THR A 222 -21.08 6.90 -2.18
CA THR A 222 -21.52 6.38 -3.48
C THR A 222 -21.58 7.44 -4.58
N GLN A 223 -21.60 8.73 -4.22
CA GLN A 223 -21.72 9.84 -5.16
C GLN A 223 -20.36 10.30 -5.68
N VAL A 224 -19.40 10.48 -4.77
CA VAL A 224 -18.10 11.10 -5.09
C VAL A 224 -16.90 10.22 -4.77
N GLY A 225 -17.08 9.03 -4.19
CA GLY A 225 -15.97 8.18 -3.77
C GLY A 225 -15.36 8.65 -2.45
N GLU A 226 -14.04 8.82 -2.38
CA GLU A 226 -13.33 9.12 -1.13
C GLU A 226 -13.61 10.56 -0.66
N VAL A 227 -14.27 10.73 0.49
CA VAL A 227 -14.62 12.03 1.08
C VAL A 227 -13.71 12.42 2.24
N ARG A 228 -13.11 11.43 2.90
CA ARG A 228 -12.15 11.60 3.99
C ARG A 228 -11.19 10.42 3.99
N ARG A 229 -9.94 10.70 4.33
CA ARG A 229 -8.92 9.68 4.58
C ARG A 229 -8.10 10.04 5.82
N LEU A 230 -7.83 9.07 6.67
CA LEU A 230 -6.95 9.21 7.83
C LEU A 230 -5.85 8.16 7.71
N GLU A 231 -4.62 8.61 7.49
CA GLU A 231 -3.46 7.75 7.37
C GLU A 231 -2.62 7.84 8.64
N HIS A 232 -2.28 6.69 9.20
CA HIS A 232 -1.31 6.56 10.27
C HIS A 232 -0.15 5.69 9.78
N MET A 233 1.05 6.22 9.81
CA MET A 233 2.27 5.50 9.45
C MET A 233 3.18 5.45 10.66
N SER A 234 3.69 4.28 10.97
CA SER A 234 4.65 4.08 12.05
C SER A 234 5.64 2.98 11.70
N GLY A 235 6.76 2.92 12.41
CA GLY A 235 7.70 1.84 12.25
C GLY A 235 9.13 2.24 12.50
N TRP A 236 10.02 1.52 11.84
CA TRP A 236 11.47 1.60 12.03
C TRP A 236 12.15 1.64 10.67
N PHE A 237 12.97 2.67 10.45
CA PHE A 237 13.95 2.69 9.37
C PHE A 237 15.32 2.46 10.00
N TRP A 238 15.91 1.29 9.77
CA TRP A 238 17.06 0.81 10.55
C TRP A 238 16.80 0.90 12.05
N ILE A 239 17.46 1.84 12.74
CA ILE A 239 17.35 2.09 14.18
C ILE A 239 16.52 3.32 14.53
N LEU A 240 16.01 4.05 13.53
CA LEU A 240 15.25 5.27 13.71
C LEU A 240 13.76 4.96 13.71
N TRP A 241 13.13 5.18 14.86
CA TRP A 241 11.67 5.09 14.98
C TRP A 241 10.99 6.32 14.35
N PHE A 242 9.84 6.10 13.74
CA PHE A 242 9.01 7.17 13.20
C PHE A 242 7.52 6.89 13.44
N SER A 243 6.73 7.95 13.52
CA SER A 243 5.26 7.88 13.55
C SER A 243 4.65 9.20 13.11
N GLY A 244 3.62 9.14 12.27
CA GLY A 244 2.88 10.31 11.80
C GLY A 244 1.45 9.97 11.44
N THR A 245 0.54 10.91 11.67
CA THR A 245 -0.85 10.79 11.28
C THR A 245 -1.26 11.98 10.42
N HIS A 246 -1.87 11.70 9.28
CA HIS A 246 -2.33 12.72 8.34
C HIS A 246 -3.81 12.50 8.03
N GLU A 247 -4.57 13.58 8.08
CA GLU A 247 -5.98 13.59 7.70
C GLU A 247 -6.15 14.35 6.39
N TYR A 248 -6.97 13.81 5.50
CA TYR A 248 -7.32 14.38 4.21
C TYR A 248 -8.84 14.57 4.20
N LEU A 249 -9.29 15.81 4.04
CA LEU A 249 -10.71 16.17 3.98
C LEU A 249 -11.04 16.69 2.59
N LEU A 250 -12.06 16.13 1.95
CA LEU A 250 -12.45 16.52 0.60
C LEU A 250 -12.88 18.00 0.55
N VAL A 251 -12.34 18.72 -0.43
CA VAL A 251 -12.68 20.11 -0.76
C VAL A 251 -13.50 20.17 -2.02
N SER A 252 -13.09 19.42 -3.05
CA SER A 252 -13.81 19.33 -4.32
C SER A 252 -13.49 18.02 -5.02
N SER A 253 -14.41 17.59 -5.89
CA SER A 253 -14.23 16.40 -6.71
C SER A 253 -14.76 16.63 -8.13
N GLU A 254 -14.06 16.08 -9.11
CA GLU A 254 -14.50 15.96 -10.49
C GLU A 254 -14.61 14.48 -10.82
N VAL A 255 -15.80 13.91 -10.58
CA VAL A 255 -16.11 12.52 -10.91
C VAL A 255 -16.95 12.51 -12.18
N PRO A 256 -16.52 11.82 -13.25
CA PRO A 256 -17.34 11.69 -14.45
C PRO A 256 -18.69 11.09 -14.09
N ALA A 257 -19.78 11.65 -14.64
CA ALA A 257 -21.08 11.02 -14.53
C ALA A 257 -20.96 9.56 -15.01
N ALA A 258 -21.50 8.62 -14.24
CA ALA A 258 -21.42 7.20 -14.55
C ALA A 258 -22.03 6.95 -15.93
N GLY A 259 -21.19 6.87 -16.96
CA GLY A 259 -21.64 6.60 -18.32
C GLY A 259 -22.27 5.20 -18.41
N PRO A 260 -23.21 4.98 -19.34
CA PRO A 260 -23.74 3.66 -19.62
C PRO A 260 -22.60 2.75 -20.12
N GLY A 261 -22.03 1.94 -19.22
CA GLY A 261 -20.85 1.10 -19.49
C GLY A 261 -19.83 1.00 -18.36
N ALA A 262 -19.92 1.84 -17.32
CA ALA A 262 -19.00 1.85 -16.18
C ALA A 262 -19.02 0.57 -15.29
N GLY A 263 -19.90 -0.40 -15.59
CA GLY A 263 -20.14 -1.59 -14.76
C GLY A 263 -19.23 -2.79 -15.02
N ARG A 264 -18.19 -2.70 -15.86
CA ARG A 264 -17.36 -3.88 -16.23
C ARG A 264 -15.86 -3.71 -16.07
N THR A 265 -15.37 -2.58 -15.56
CA THR A 265 -13.93 -2.45 -15.33
C THR A 265 -13.53 -3.42 -14.21
N PRO A 266 -12.51 -4.28 -14.39
CA PRO A 266 -11.98 -5.08 -13.30
C PRO A 266 -11.47 -4.15 -12.18
N PRO A 267 -11.51 -4.59 -10.91
CA PRO A 267 -10.99 -3.79 -9.82
C PRO A 267 -9.49 -3.52 -9.99
N PRO A 268 -9.01 -2.33 -9.60
CA PRO A 268 -7.61 -1.95 -9.77
C PRO A 268 -6.72 -2.82 -8.88
N ARG A 269 -5.77 -3.54 -9.48
CA ARG A 269 -4.73 -4.28 -8.73
C ARG A 269 -3.41 -3.56 -8.86
N TRP A 270 -2.81 -3.24 -7.72
CA TRP A 270 -1.51 -2.58 -7.64
C TRP A 270 -0.42 -3.59 -7.99
N ARG A 271 0.41 -3.26 -8.97
CA ARG A 271 1.59 -4.07 -9.31
C ARG A 271 2.87 -3.26 -9.21
N TYR A 272 2.91 -2.09 -9.84
CA TYR A 272 4.06 -1.21 -9.79
C TYR A 272 3.64 0.14 -9.24
N GLY A 273 4.55 0.80 -8.53
CA GLY A 273 4.29 2.15 -8.08
C GLY A 273 5.54 2.87 -7.63
N ALA A 274 5.39 4.16 -7.37
CA ALA A 274 6.40 4.98 -6.77
C ALA A 274 5.80 5.87 -5.68
N VAL A 275 6.54 6.02 -4.59
CA VAL A 275 6.17 6.87 -3.46
C VAL A 275 7.23 7.94 -3.32
N VAL A 276 6.80 9.17 -3.10
CA VAL A 276 7.70 10.24 -2.65
C VAL A 276 7.24 10.76 -1.31
N LEU A 277 8.13 10.70 -0.32
CA LEU A 277 7.91 11.28 0.99
C LEU A 277 8.40 12.74 0.99
N ASN A 278 7.56 13.66 1.45
CA ASN A 278 8.00 15.03 1.77
C ASN A 278 8.94 15.05 2.99
N ARG A 279 8.72 14.08 3.88
CA ARG A 279 9.48 13.85 5.09
C ARG A 279 9.39 12.36 5.40
N ALA A 280 10.52 11.70 5.62
CA ALA A 280 10.54 10.27 5.94
C ALA A 280 10.57 10.01 7.46
N ILE A 281 11.30 10.85 8.20
CA ILE A 281 11.52 10.74 9.65
C ILE A 281 11.45 12.15 10.24
N PRO A 282 10.97 12.32 11.50
CA PRO A 282 10.34 11.31 12.36
C PRO A 282 8.84 11.13 12.10
N ARG A 283 8.24 11.98 11.26
CA ARG A 283 6.80 11.96 10.94
C ARG A 283 6.64 11.78 9.43
N PRO A 284 6.57 10.54 8.94
CA PRO A 284 6.48 10.26 7.53
C PRO A 284 5.25 10.95 6.93
N GLN A 285 5.44 11.63 5.81
CA GLN A 285 4.37 12.27 5.06
C GLN A 285 4.53 11.92 3.58
N ILE A 286 3.57 11.19 3.02
CA ILE A 286 3.49 10.97 1.58
C ILE A 286 3.23 12.33 0.91
N GLY A 287 4.19 12.74 0.09
CA GLY A 287 4.09 13.93 -0.75
C GLY A 287 3.53 13.63 -2.12
N GLY A 288 3.58 12.38 -2.56
CA GLY A 288 2.93 11.89 -3.77
C GLY A 288 3.09 10.38 -3.94
N LEU A 289 2.15 9.79 -4.66
CA LEU A 289 2.07 8.36 -4.94
C LEU A 289 1.68 8.22 -6.42
N VAL A 290 2.29 7.28 -7.12
CA VAL A 290 1.82 6.83 -8.44
C VAL A 290 1.75 5.32 -8.43
N VAL A 291 0.68 4.75 -8.97
CA VAL A 291 0.49 3.30 -9.03
C VAL A 291 -0.09 2.94 -10.39
N ASP A 292 0.53 1.95 -11.03
CA ASP A 292 0.00 1.33 -12.24
C ASP A 292 -0.92 0.18 -11.86
N PHE A 293 -2.11 0.17 -12.47
CA PHE A 293 -3.06 -0.91 -12.33
C PHE A 293 -2.76 -2.02 -13.34
N THR A 294 -2.93 -3.25 -12.90
CA THR A 294 -2.95 -4.42 -13.78
C THR A 294 -4.32 -5.06 -13.80
N THR A 295 -4.74 -5.50 -14.98
CA THR A 295 -6.01 -6.19 -15.22
C THR A 295 -5.88 -7.71 -15.13
N SER A 296 -4.69 -8.24 -14.82
CA SER A 296 -4.48 -9.69 -14.70
C SER A 296 -5.46 -10.30 -13.69
N PRO A 297 -6.16 -11.39 -14.05
CA PRO A 297 -7.04 -12.08 -13.12
C PRO A 297 -6.25 -12.52 -11.88
N ALA A 298 -6.91 -12.54 -10.72
CA ALA A 298 -6.33 -13.14 -9.53
C ALA A 298 -5.93 -14.58 -9.85
N SER A 299 -4.66 -14.93 -9.67
CA SER A 299 -4.27 -16.32 -9.53
C SER A 299 -5.17 -16.90 -8.44
N ALA A 300 -5.88 -18.00 -8.74
CA ALA A 300 -6.80 -18.62 -7.81
C ALA A 300 -6.13 -18.80 -6.44
N PRO A 301 -6.85 -18.59 -5.32
CA PRO A 301 -6.28 -18.81 -4.00
C PRO A 301 -5.67 -20.20 -3.94
N ALA A 302 -4.45 -20.29 -3.40
CA ALA A 302 -3.78 -21.57 -3.19
C ALA A 302 -4.72 -22.46 -2.39
N THR A 303 -5.19 -23.55 -3.03
CA THR A 303 -5.98 -24.59 -2.38
C THR A 303 -5.29 -24.99 -1.09
N ALA A 304 -6.01 -24.90 0.03
CA ALA A 304 -5.52 -25.39 1.31
C ALA A 304 -4.99 -26.84 1.14
N PRO A 305 -3.89 -27.21 1.83
CA PRO A 305 -3.38 -28.57 1.75
C PRO A 305 -4.51 -29.57 2.10
N PRO A 306 -4.61 -30.71 1.38
CA PRO A 306 -5.66 -31.67 1.64
C PRO A 306 -5.56 -32.15 3.10
N ASP A 307 -6.69 -32.04 3.81
CA ASP A 307 -6.86 -32.59 5.14
C ASP A 307 -6.44 -34.06 5.17
N SER A 308 -5.68 -34.42 6.20
CA SER A 308 -5.27 -35.78 6.52
C SER A 308 -6.42 -36.78 6.40
N PRO A 309 -6.16 -38.01 5.93
CA PRO A 309 -7.21 -38.99 5.69
C PRO A 309 -7.91 -39.40 6.99
N ALA A 310 -9.24 -39.41 6.92
CA ALA A 310 -10.15 -39.84 7.96
C ALA A 310 -9.80 -41.24 8.50
N THR A 311 -9.70 -41.32 9.83
CA THR A 311 -9.61 -42.58 10.58
C THR A 311 -10.84 -43.44 10.27
N ALA A 312 -10.63 -44.61 9.67
CA ALA A 312 -11.68 -45.58 9.41
C ALA A 312 -12.25 -46.16 10.72
N PRO A 313 -13.57 -46.46 10.78
CA PRO A 313 -14.17 -47.02 11.98
C PRO A 313 -13.72 -48.47 12.22
N VAL A 314 -13.32 -48.73 13.47
CA VAL A 314 -13.01 -50.06 13.99
C VAL A 314 -14.24 -50.96 13.89
N ARG A 315 -14.16 -51.98 13.03
CA ARG A 315 -15.17 -53.02 12.91
C ARG A 315 -14.87 -54.09 13.97
N GLN A 316 -15.70 -54.15 15.01
CA GLN A 316 -15.73 -55.29 15.93
C GLN A 316 -16.27 -56.52 15.18
N GLY A 317 -15.57 -57.64 15.31
CA GLY A 317 -16.00 -58.94 14.79
C GLY A 317 -15.19 -60.07 15.42
N LEU A 318 -15.81 -60.76 16.38
CA LEU A 318 -15.36 -62.03 16.95
C LEU A 318 -15.18 -63.09 15.85
N GLY A 319 -14.21 -64.00 16.04
CA GLY A 319 -14.38 -65.38 15.57
C GLY A 319 -13.13 -66.12 15.11
N THR A 320 -12.63 -66.99 16.00
CA THR A 320 -12.12 -68.36 15.73
C THR A 320 -10.78 -68.59 15.00
N PHE A 321 -9.87 -69.25 15.73
CA PHE A 321 -8.68 -70.01 15.30
C PHE A 321 -9.05 -71.20 14.37
N PRO A 322 -8.13 -71.72 13.52
CA PRO A 322 -7.13 -72.70 13.98
C PRO A 322 -5.71 -72.58 13.40
N VAL A 323 -4.75 -72.90 14.29
CA VAL A 323 -3.54 -73.75 14.13
C VAL A 323 -3.16 -74.17 12.70
N HIS A 324 -1.91 -73.91 12.31
CA HIS A 324 -1.03 -74.92 11.69
C HIS A 324 0.46 -74.58 11.92
N ALA A 325 1.19 -75.60 12.36
CA ALA A 325 2.62 -75.66 12.58
C ALA A 325 3.37 -76.08 11.29
N PHE A 326 4.70 -76.22 11.43
CA PHE A 326 5.77 -76.58 10.47
C PHE A 326 6.46 -75.35 9.85
N GLY A 327 7.75 -75.06 10.08
CA GLY A 327 8.84 -75.87 10.64
C GLY A 327 9.60 -76.61 9.55
N LEU A 328 10.46 -75.87 8.83
CA LEU A 328 11.79 -76.24 8.33
C LEU A 328 12.59 -74.95 8.15
#